data_AF-A0A376U741-F1
#
_entry.id   AF-A0A376U741-F1
#
_cell.length_a   1.000
_cell.length_b   1.000
_cell.length_c   1.000
_cell.angle_alpha   90.00
_cell.angle_beta   90.00
_cell.angle_gamma   90.00
#
_symmetry.space_group_name_H-M   'P 1'
#
loop_
_entity.id
_entity.type
_entity.pdbx_description
1 polymer ?
#
loop_
_entity_poly.entity_id
_entity_poly.type
_entity_poly.pdbx_seq_one_letter_code
_entity_poly.pdbx_strand_id
1 'polypeptide(L)'
;MKLKTTLFSNVYQFKDVKEVLAKANELRSGDVLAGVAAASSQERVAAKQVLSEMTVADIRNNPVIAYEDDCVTRLIQDDVNETAYNQIKNWSISELREYVLSDETSVDDIAFTRKGLTSEVVAGGSEDLLQRGPDLRREENAGNQKRPIPPLVFRAPSAPVCSQMTPVTTCKVSPRKSTKGFPSGWAMR
;
A
#
# COMPACT_ATOMS: atom_id res chain seq x y z
N MET A 1 1.48 23.90 -8.07
CA MET A 1 0.33 23.19 -7.50
C MET A 1 -1.02 23.85 -7.85
N LYS A 2 -1.95 23.09 -8.47
CA LYS A 2 -3.36 23.49 -8.61
C LYS A 2 -4.15 22.83 -7.49
N LEU A 3 -4.95 23.58 -6.73
CA LEU A 3 -5.84 23.05 -5.67
C LEU A 3 -7.32 23.29 -5.97
N LYS A 4 -7.64 23.59 -7.24
CA LYS A 4 -8.99 23.88 -7.69
C LYS A 4 -9.29 23.08 -8.94
N THR A 5 -10.49 22.53 -9.00
CA THR A 5 -11.02 21.88 -10.22
C THR A 5 -12.47 22.28 -10.42
N THR A 6 -12.92 22.21 -11.68
CA THR A 6 -14.29 22.50 -12.06
C THR A 6 -14.92 21.23 -12.61
N LEU A 7 -15.91 20.70 -11.90
CA LEU A 7 -16.66 19.50 -12.31
C LEU A 7 -18.15 19.82 -12.38
N PHE A 8 -18.78 19.49 -13.51
CA PHE A 8 -20.23 19.66 -13.73
C PHE A 8 -20.75 21.06 -13.36
N SER A 9 -20.03 22.11 -13.77
CA SER A 9 -20.31 23.53 -13.49
C SER A 9 -20.18 23.96 -12.02
N ASN A 10 -19.70 23.08 -11.13
CA ASN A 10 -19.34 23.41 -9.76
C ASN A 10 -17.82 23.55 -9.62
N VAL A 11 -17.37 24.59 -8.89
CA VAL A 11 -15.95 24.80 -8.58
C VAL A 11 -15.66 24.17 -7.22
N TYR A 12 -14.75 23.20 -7.19
CA TYR A 12 -14.24 22.59 -5.96
C TYR A 12 -12.86 23.17 -5.67
N GLN A 13 -12.68 23.67 -4.46
CA GLN A 13 -11.41 24.21 -3.97
C GLN A 13 -11.02 23.49 -2.69
N PHE A 14 -9.76 23.09 -2.62
CA PHE A 14 -9.15 22.48 -1.45
C PHE A 14 -8.18 23.48 -0.80
N LYS A 15 -8.05 23.44 0.52
CA LYS A 15 -7.17 24.35 1.27
C LYS A 15 -5.72 23.94 1.13
N ASP A 16 -5.44 22.67 1.38
CA ASP A 16 -4.09 22.12 1.50
C ASP A 16 -3.98 20.73 0.86
N VAL A 17 -2.75 20.28 0.62
CA VAL A 17 -2.44 18.93 0.13
C VAL A 17 -3.03 17.84 1.03
N LYS A 18 -2.98 18.06 2.34
CA LYS A 18 -3.56 17.15 3.34
C LYS A 18 -5.06 16.94 3.14
N GLU A 19 -5.79 18.01 2.80
CA GLU A 19 -7.22 17.94 2.55
C GLU A 19 -7.51 17.19 1.23
N VAL A 20 -6.69 17.43 0.19
CA VAL A 20 -6.80 16.68 -1.08
C VAL A 20 -6.60 15.18 -0.84
N LEU A 21 -5.56 14.79 -0.11
CA LEU A 21 -5.28 13.38 0.20
C LEU A 21 -6.41 12.73 1.01
N ALA A 22 -6.95 13.43 2.00
CA ALA A 22 -8.04 12.90 2.82
C ALA A 22 -9.36 12.76 2.04
N LYS A 23 -9.70 13.75 1.20
CA LYS A 23 -10.92 13.74 0.38
C LYS A 23 -10.82 12.85 -0.85
N ALA A 24 -9.60 12.54 -1.30
CA ALA A 24 -9.37 11.58 -2.37
C ALA A 24 -9.83 10.17 -1.92
N ASN A 25 -9.43 9.74 -0.72
CA ASN A 25 -10.28 8.98 0.20
C ASN A 25 -11.53 8.23 -0.32
N GLU A 26 -11.51 6.91 -0.57
CA GLU A 26 -12.76 6.15 -0.54
C GLU A 26 -13.48 6.32 0.81
N LEU A 27 -14.80 6.20 0.82
CA LEU A 27 -15.57 6.43 2.04
C LEU A 27 -15.26 5.36 3.10
N ARG A 28 -14.51 5.74 4.13
CA ARG A 28 -14.22 4.89 5.29
C ARG A 28 -14.85 5.48 6.54
N SER A 29 -15.35 4.61 7.43
CA SER A 29 -15.98 5.04 8.68
C SER A 29 -15.02 5.84 9.59
N GLY A 30 -13.73 5.50 9.59
CA GLY A 30 -12.70 6.23 10.33
C GLY A 30 -12.55 7.68 9.87
N ASP A 31 -12.52 7.91 8.55
CA ASP A 31 -12.36 9.25 7.97
C ASP A 31 -13.60 10.12 8.22
N VAL A 32 -14.78 9.51 8.31
CA VAL A 32 -16.02 10.18 8.69
C VAL A 32 -15.98 10.60 10.17
N LEU A 33 -15.51 9.73 11.07
CA LEU A 33 -15.38 10.04 12.50
C LEU A 33 -14.34 11.15 12.76
N ALA A 34 -13.27 11.18 11.96
CA ALA A 34 -12.26 12.24 12.01
C ALA A 34 -12.71 13.54 11.32
N GLY A 35 -13.84 13.53 10.61
CA GLY A 35 -14.36 14.72 9.90
C GLY A 35 -13.53 15.14 8.69
N VAL A 36 -12.71 14.23 8.13
CA VAL A 36 -11.82 14.49 7.00
C VAL A 36 -12.32 13.92 5.67
N ALA A 37 -13.37 13.09 5.72
CA ALA A 37 -13.99 12.52 4.54
C ALA A 37 -14.64 13.59 3.63
N ALA A 38 -14.69 13.33 2.33
CA ALA A 38 -15.43 14.14 1.38
C ALA A 38 -16.93 14.13 1.69
N ALA A 39 -17.60 15.29 1.55
CA ALA A 39 -19.02 15.45 1.83
C ALA A 39 -19.90 14.80 0.74
N SER A 40 -19.40 14.73 -0.49
CA SER A 40 -20.11 14.13 -1.63
C SER A 40 -19.19 13.26 -2.49
N SER A 41 -19.80 12.38 -3.30
CA SER A 41 -19.07 11.61 -4.30
C SER A 41 -18.43 12.50 -5.37
N GLN A 42 -19.05 13.63 -5.71
CA GLN A 42 -18.51 14.58 -6.69
C GLN A 42 -17.25 15.28 -6.15
N GLU A 43 -17.26 15.66 -4.87
CA GLU A 43 -16.09 16.24 -4.21
C GLU A 43 -14.92 15.23 -4.14
N ARG A 44 -15.21 13.95 -3.92
CA ARG A 44 -14.19 12.89 -3.98
C ARG A 44 -13.55 12.78 -5.37
N VAL A 45 -14.36 12.76 -6.43
CA VAL A 45 -13.85 12.70 -7.81
C VAL A 45 -13.04 13.96 -8.13
N ALA A 46 -13.49 15.13 -7.67
CA ALA A 46 -12.74 16.38 -7.78
C ALA A 46 -11.37 16.30 -7.07
N ALA A 47 -11.33 15.77 -5.85
CA ALA A 47 -10.10 15.62 -5.08
C ALA A 47 -9.12 14.68 -5.78
N LYS A 48 -9.59 13.55 -6.29
CA LYS A 48 -8.76 12.61 -7.05
C LYS A 48 -8.22 13.21 -8.35
N GLN A 49 -9.03 13.99 -9.08
CA GLN A 49 -8.56 14.71 -10.27
C GLN A 49 -7.47 15.73 -9.92
N VAL A 50 -7.65 16.48 -8.82
CA VAL A 50 -6.63 17.42 -8.37
C VAL A 50 -5.35 16.66 -8.00
N LEU A 51 -5.46 15.55 -7.27
CA LEU A 51 -4.34 14.71 -6.86
C LEU A 51 -3.56 14.13 -8.04
N SER A 52 -4.26 13.67 -9.09
CA SER A 52 -3.61 13.08 -10.26
C SER A 52 -2.79 14.10 -11.08
N GLU A 53 -3.21 15.37 -11.07
CA GLU A 53 -2.47 16.48 -11.70
C GLU A 53 -1.32 17.03 -10.82
N MET A 54 -1.22 16.63 -9.54
CA MET A 54 -0.14 17.08 -8.66
C MET A 54 1.17 16.41 -9.01
N THR A 55 2.26 17.14 -8.82
CA THR A 55 3.61 16.61 -9.03
C THR A 55 4.15 15.90 -7.78
N VAL A 56 5.08 14.96 -7.98
CA VAL A 56 5.80 14.32 -6.87
C VAL A 56 6.50 15.34 -5.98
N ALA A 57 7.06 16.41 -6.56
CA ALA A 57 7.68 17.50 -5.81
C ALA A 57 6.68 18.27 -4.93
N ASP A 58 5.48 18.56 -5.45
CA ASP A 58 4.45 19.27 -4.70
C ASP A 58 4.06 18.48 -3.43
N ILE A 59 3.95 17.15 -3.52
CA ILE A 59 3.59 16.30 -2.38
C ILE A 59 4.79 16.14 -1.42
N ARG A 60 6.00 15.93 -1.94
CA ARG A 60 7.20 15.77 -1.10
C ARG A 60 7.48 16.99 -0.21
N ASN A 61 7.32 18.20 -0.77
CA ASN A 61 7.58 19.45 -0.06
C ASN A 61 6.50 19.82 0.95
N ASN A 62 5.34 19.16 0.92
CA ASN A 62 4.20 19.43 1.79
C ASN A 62 3.83 18.17 2.58
N PRO A 63 4.67 17.71 3.52
CA PRO A 63 4.36 16.56 4.37
C PRO A 63 3.13 16.86 5.24
N VAL A 64 2.41 15.81 5.62
CA VAL A 64 1.16 15.93 6.43
C VAL A 64 1.43 16.50 7.82
N ILE A 65 2.64 16.27 8.33
CA ILE A 65 3.18 16.79 9.58
C ILE A 65 4.52 17.45 9.25
N ALA A 66 4.82 18.58 9.88
CA ALA A 66 6.06 19.32 9.63
C ALA A 66 7.30 18.51 10.07
N TYR A 67 8.43 18.77 9.40
CA TYR A 67 9.69 18.04 9.64
C TYR A 67 10.22 18.23 11.07
N GLU A 68 10.06 19.42 11.63
CA GLU A 68 10.48 19.79 12.97
C GLU A 68 9.70 19.08 14.09
N ASP A 69 8.43 18.75 13.84
CA ASP A 69 7.49 18.29 14.87
C ASP A 69 7.44 16.77 14.99
N ASP A 70 7.92 16.03 13.99
CA ASP A 70 7.79 14.56 13.96
C ASP A 70 9.11 13.84 13.63
N CYS A 71 9.36 12.74 14.33
CA CYS A 71 10.54 11.91 14.07
C CYS A 71 10.36 10.98 12.86
N VAL A 72 9.12 10.60 12.52
CA VAL A 72 8.84 9.69 11.40
C VAL A 72 8.98 10.43 10.07
N THR A 73 8.44 11.64 9.96
CA THR A 73 8.64 12.50 8.78
C THR A 73 10.12 12.77 8.53
N ARG A 74 10.92 12.99 9.58
CA ARG A 74 12.38 13.15 9.44
C ARG A 74 13.03 11.92 8.84
N LEU A 75 12.76 10.75 9.42
CA LEU A 75 13.29 9.49 8.92
C LEU A 75 12.90 9.27 7.45
N ILE A 76 11.64 9.50 7.09
CA ILE A 76 11.15 9.30 5.72
C ILE A 76 11.85 10.25 4.74
N GLN A 77 12.03 11.53 5.09
CA GLN A 77 12.64 12.52 4.22
C GLN A 77 14.15 12.35 4.10
N ASP A 78 14.82 11.95 5.19
CA ASP A 78 16.27 11.73 5.25
C ASP A 78 16.68 10.44 4.50
N ASP A 79 15.80 9.43 4.43
CA ASP A 79 16.03 8.17 3.71
C ASP A 79 15.88 8.29 2.18
N VAL A 80 15.42 9.43 1.66
CA VAL A 80 15.19 9.61 0.22
C VAL A 80 16.51 9.75 -0.55
N ASN A 81 16.64 8.98 -1.63
CA ASN A 81 17.74 9.15 -2.56
C ASN A 81 17.47 10.33 -3.52
N GLU A 82 18.25 11.39 -3.37
CA GLU A 82 18.13 12.61 -4.20
C GLU A 82 18.38 12.38 -5.69
N THR A 83 19.21 11.40 -6.08
CA THR A 83 19.43 11.08 -7.50
C THR A 83 18.18 10.50 -8.14
N ALA A 84 17.53 9.54 -7.47
CA ALA A 84 16.28 8.97 -7.94
C ALA A 84 15.15 10.02 -7.93
N TYR A 85 15.05 10.81 -6.85
CA TYR A 85 14.06 11.88 -6.74
C TYR A 85 14.16 12.91 -7.87
N ASN A 86 15.38 13.33 -8.23
CA ASN A 86 15.57 14.33 -9.28
C ASN A 86 15.06 13.89 -10.66
N GLN A 87 14.96 12.59 -10.92
CA GLN A 87 14.40 12.05 -12.16
C GLN A 87 12.87 12.12 -12.19
N ILE A 88 12.23 11.91 -11.04
CA ILE A 88 10.76 11.79 -10.92
C ILE A 88 10.05 13.03 -10.37
N LYS A 89 10.77 14.02 -9.85
CA LYS A 89 10.19 15.19 -9.16
C LYS A 89 9.14 15.95 -9.97
N ASN A 90 9.30 15.98 -11.29
CA ASN A 90 8.40 16.69 -12.21
C ASN A 90 7.23 15.82 -12.69
N TRP A 91 7.22 14.54 -12.38
CA TRP A 91 6.15 13.64 -12.79
C TRP A 91 4.89 13.96 -12.00
N SER A 92 3.76 13.90 -12.68
CA SER A 92 2.46 13.88 -12.05
C SER A 92 2.20 12.52 -11.38
N ILE A 93 1.28 12.48 -10.42
CA ILE A 93 0.88 11.22 -9.79
C ILE A 93 0.24 10.27 -10.81
N SER A 94 -0.47 10.81 -11.80
CA SER A 94 -0.98 10.01 -12.92
C SER A 94 0.14 9.34 -13.73
N GLU A 95 1.20 10.08 -14.06
CA GLU A 95 2.36 9.53 -14.77
C GLU A 95 3.11 8.49 -13.94
N LEU A 96 3.29 8.73 -12.63
CA LEU A 96 3.89 7.77 -11.71
C LEU A 96 3.09 6.46 -11.69
N ARG A 97 1.76 6.55 -11.66
CA ARG A 97 0.87 5.38 -11.71
C ARG A 97 1.02 4.60 -13.00
N GLU A 98 1.01 5.27 -14.14
CA GLU A 98 1.19 4.63 -15.45
C GLU A 98 2.57 3.97 -15.57
N TYR A 99 3.60 4.61 -15.04
CA TYR A 99 4.95 4.06 -14.99
C TYR A 99 5.03 2.74 -14.20
N VAL A 100 4.36 2.65 -13.05
CA VAL A 100 4.31 1.43 -12.22
C VAL A 100 3.47 0.32 -12.86
N LEU A 101 2.43 0.68 -13.63
CA LEU A 101 1.55 -0.27 -14.31
C LEU A 101 2.04 -0.66 -15.72
N SER A 102 3.07 -0.02 -16.25
CA SER A 102 3.62 -0.34 -17.56
C SER A 102 4.30 -1.71 -17.57
N ASP A 103 4.11 -2.47 -18.64
CA ASP A 103 4.79 -3.75 -18.89
C ASP A 103 6.27 -3.57 -19.28
N GLU A 104 6.63 -2.37 -19.75
CA GLU A 104 7.99 -2.02 -20.17
C GLU A 104 8.91 -1.72 -18.98
N THR A 105 8.33 -1.46 -17.80
CA THR A 105 9.09 -1.08 -16.61
C THR A 105 9.64 -2.31 -15.91
N SER A 106 10.97 -2.40 -15.82
CA SER A 106 11.63 -3.52 -15.13
C SER A 106 11.51 -3.40 -13.61
N VAL A 107 11.67 -4.54 -12.92
CA VAL A 107 11.68 -4.60 -11.44
C VAL A 107 12.82 -3.76 -10.84
N ASP A 108 13.97 -3.73 -11.52
CA ASP A 108 15.14 -2.97 -11.07
C ASP A 108 14.91 -1.46 -11.17
N ASP A 109 14.21 -1.01 -12.21
CA ASP A 109 13.85 0.40 -12.37
C ASP A 109 12.85 0.86 -11.31
N ILE A 110 11.86 0.01 -10.98
CA ILE A 110 10.92 0.26 -9.87
C ILE A 110 11.67 0.26 -8.53
N ALA A 111 12.64 -0.64 -8.35
CA ALA A 111 13.46 -0.70 -7.14
C ALA A 111 14.37 0.52 -6.96
N PHE A 112 14.81 1.14 -8.05
CA PHE A 112 15.53 2.41 -8.00
C PHE A 112 14.57 3.58 -7.74
N THR A 113 13.48 3.65 -8.48
CA THR A 113 12.48 4.73 -8.40
C THR A 113 11.86 4.82 -7.02
N ARG A 114 11.58 3.69 -6.34
CA ARG A 114 10.99 3.70 -4.99
C ARG A 114 11.85 4.45 -3.96
N LYS A 115 13.17 4.50 -4.15
CA LYS A 115 14.09 5.19 -3.23
C LYS A 115 13.95 6.70 -3.30
N GLY A 116 13.34 7.24 -4.36
CA GLY A 116 13.04 8.65 -4.53
C GLY A 116 11.67 9.08 -4.00
N LEU A 117 10.86 8.15 -3.49
CA LEU A 117 9.48 8.39 -3.08
C LEU A 117 9.35 8.53 -1.57
N THR A 118 8.50 9.46 -1.12
CA THR A 118 8.06 9.54 0.29
C THR A 118 6.75 8.79 0.50
N SER A 119 6.41 8.56 1.77
CA SER A 119 5.19 7.83 2.15
C SER A 119 3.91 8.48 1.62
N GLU A 120 3.88 9.81 1.54
CA GLU A 120 2.78 10.62 1.07
C GLU A 120 2.55 10.46 -0.43
N VAL A 121 3.63 10.35 -1.21
CA VAL A 121 3.56 10.14 -2.65
C VAL A 121 3.03 8.74 -2.95
N VAL A 122 3.48 7.73 -2.19
CA VAL A 122 2.99 6.35 -2.30
C VAL A 122 1.51 6.26 -1.92
N ALA A 123 1.08 6.97 -0.87
CA ALA A 123 -0.32 7.08 -0.49
C ALA A 123 -1.15 7.73 -1.60
N GLY A 124 -0.66 8.83 -2.18
CA GLY A 124 -1.34 9.52 -3.28
C GLY A 124 -1.52 8.65 -4.52
N GLY A 125 -0.49 7.90 -4.93
CA GLY A 125 -0.58 6.96 -6.05
C GLY A 125 -1.57 5.82 -5.79
N SER A 126 -1.60 5.30 -4.57
CA SER A 126 -2.55 4.24 -4.16
C SER A 126 -4.00 4.73 -4.18
N GLU A 127 -4.24 5.98 -3.78
CA GLU A 127 -5.57 6.56 -3.73
C GLU A 127 -6.15 6.87 -5.13
N ASP A 128 -5.28 7.31 -6.05
CA ASP A 128 -5.60 7.50 -7.46
C ASP A 128 -5.91 6.16 -8.15
N LEU A 129 -5.14 5.11 -7.84
CA LEU A 129 -5.29 3.75 -8.38
C LEU A 129 -6.69 3.15 -8.19
N LEU A 130 -7.39 3.52 -7.12
CA LEU A 130 -8.72 2.99 -6.79
C LEU A 130 -9.84 3.39 -7.77
N GLN A 131 -9.64 4.37 -8.66
CA GLN A 131 -10.70 4.81 -9.59
C GLN A 131 -11.02 3.83 -10.74
N ARG A 132 -10.12 2.90 -11.09
CA ARG A 132 -10.20 2.14 -12.35
C ARG A 132 -10.51 0.63 -12.21
N GLY A 133 -10.99 0.20 -11.04
CA GLY A 133 -11.30 -1.22 -10.75
C GLY A 133 -10.21 -1.92 -9.93
N PRO A 134 -10.36 -3.21 -9.59
CA PRO A 134 -9.44 -3.93 -8.71
C PRO A 134 -8.12 -4.26 -9.42
N ASP A 135 -7.30 -3.24 -9.66
CA ASP A 135 -5.99 -3.34 -10.33
C ASP A 135 -4.82 -3.52 -9.34
N LEU A 136 -5.13 -3.86 -8.08
CA LEU A 136 -4.15 -4.22 -7.04
C LEU A 136 -3.40 -5.55 -7.34
N ARG A 137 -3.34 -6.01 -8.59
CA ARG A 137 -2.76 -7.31 -8.97
C ARG A 137 -1.24 -7.32 -9.10
N ARG A 138 -0.54 -6.18 -8.97
CA ARG A 138 0.93 -6.10 -9.09
C ARG A 138 1.67 -5.96 -7.75
N GLU A 139 1.28 -6.72 -6.72
CA GLU A 139 2.20 -6.95 -5.59
C GLU A 139 3.40 -7.84 -5.97
N GLU A 140 3.33 -8.56 -7.10
CA GLU A 140 4.35 -9.53 -7.51
C GLU A 140 5.67 -8.90 -7.99
N ASN A 141 5.62 -7.70 -8.59
CA ASN A 141 6.80 -7.06 -9.18
C ASN A 141 7.68 -6.33 -8.15
N ALA A 142 7.15 -5.98 -6.98
CA ALA A 142 7.95 -5.38 -5.91
C ALA A 142 8.65 -6.46 -5.08
N GLY A 143 9.39 -7.36 -5.73
CA GLY A 143 10.11 -8.47 -5.11
C GLY A 143 10.97 -8.00 -3.94
N ASN A 144 10.46 -8.13 -2.72
CA ASN A 144 11.22 -7.87 -1.51
C ASN A 144 11.85 -9.19 -1.09
N GLN A 145 13.02 -9.50 -1.65
CA GLN A 145 13.85 -10.62 -1.20
C GLN A 145 14.47 -10.29 0.16
N LYS A 146 13.63 -10.15 1.18
CA LYS A 146 14.09 -10.37 2.55
C LYS A 146 14.40 -11.85 2.64
N ARG A 147 15.69 -12.21 2.58
CA ARG A 147 16.13 -13.58 2.84
C ARG A 147 15.50 -14.01 4.18
N PRO A 148 14.54 -14.94 4.19
CA PRO A 148 14.14 -15.52 5.46
C PRO A 148 15.37 -16.20 6.02
N ILE A 149 15.55 -16.12 7.34
CA ILE A 149 16.36 -17.09 8.09
C ILE A 149 15.99 -18.47 7.50
N PRO A 150 16.96 -19.31 7.09
CA PRO A 150 16.65 -20.52 6.31
C PRO A 150 15.55 -21.31 7.01
N PRO A 151 14.49 -21.72 6.28
CA PRO A 151 13.36 -22.38 6.91
C PRO A 151 13.85 -23.69 7.51
N LEU A 152 13.76 -23.82 8.84
CA LEU A 152 13.61 -25.13 9.45
C LEU A 152 12.42 -25.79 8.74
N VAL A 153 12.69 -26.91 8.08
CA VAL A 153 11.76 -27.65 7.22
C VAL A 153 10.51 -28.03 8.03
N PHE A 154 9.53 -27.13 8.07
CA PHE A 154 8.19 -27.44 8.53
C PHE A 154 7.31 -27.53 7.30
N ARG A 155 7.22 -28.75 6.78
CA ARG A 155 6.26 -29.13 5.75
C ARG A 155 4.87 -29.05 6.38
N ALA A 156 4.26 -27.88 6.34
CA ALA A 156 2.89 -27.69 6.79
C ALA A 156 1.96 -28.50 5.86
N PRO A 157 1.13 -29.43 6.37
CA PRO A 157 0.04 -29.96 5.58
C PRO A 157 -0.96 -28.82 5.31
N SER A 158 -1.32 -28.66 4.05
CA SER A 158 -2.37 -27.75 3.56
C SER A 158 -3.59 -27.77 4.49
N ALA A 159 -4.02 -26.59 4.93
CA ALA A 159 -5.25 -26.42 5.72
C ALA A 159 -6.46 -27.01 4.98
N PRO A 160 -7.40 -27.67 5.68
CA PRO A 160 -8.60 -28.18 5.04
C PRO A 160 -9.53 -27.03 4.64
N VAL A 161 -9.99 -27.07 3.39
CA VAL A 161 -11.10 -26.26 2.89
C VAL A 161 -12.35 -26.65 3.68
N CYS A 162 -12.87 -25.72 4.47
CA CYS A 162 -14.13 -25.89 5.18
C CYS A 162 -15.29 -25.75 4.18
N SER A 163 -15.61 -26.84 3.49
CA SER A 163 -16.80 -26.93 2.65
C SER A 163 -17.89 -27.68 3.43
N GLN A 164 -18.99 -26.96 3.65
CA GLN A 164 -20.34 -27.44 3.97
C GLN A 164 -20.71 -27.65 5.46
N MET A 165 -21.54 -26.73 5.94
CA MET A 165 -22.47 -26.91 7.05
C MET A 165 -23.51 -27.99 6.70
N THR A 166 -23.61 -29.05 7.49
CA THR A 166 -24.85 -29.81 7.73
C THR A 166 -24.84 -30.44 9.15
N PRO A 167 -26.01 -30.71 9.74
CA PRO A 167 -26.18 -30.77 11.20
C PRO A 167 -26.08 -32.20 11.77
N VAL A 168 -25.66 -32.27 13.05
CA VAL A 168 -25.84 -33.37 14.01
C VAL A 168 -25.45 -34.78 13.53
N THR A 169 -24.25 -35.23 13.88
CA THR A 169 -24.03 -36.65 14.22
C THR A 169 -22.85 -36.81 15.17
N THR A 170 -23.03 -37.67 16.17
CA THR A 170 -22.12 -37.98 17.28
C THR A 170 -20.74 -38.45 16.81
N CYS A 171 -19.67 -37.77 17.25
CA CYS A 171 -18.30 -38.23 17.05
C CYS A 171 -17.99 -39.40 18.00
N LYS A 172 -17.94 -40.61 17.46
CA LYS A 172 -17.25 -41.75 18.10
C LYS A 172 -15.74 -41.49 18.10
N VAL A 173 -15.16 -41.33 19.28
CA VAL A 173 -13.70 -41.33 19.48
C VAL A 173 -13.19 -42.76 19.33
N SER A 174 -12.39 -43.02 18.29
CA SER A 174 -11.59 -44.24 18.16
C SER A 174 -10.16 -43.99 18.68
N PRO A 175 -9.57 -44.94 19.43
CA PRO A 175 -8.33 -44.69 20.16
C PRO A 175 -7.08 -44.73 19.26
N ARG A 176 -6.13 -43.82 19.51
CA ARG A 176 -4.80 -43.81 18.89
C ARG A 176 -4.05 -45.09 19.22
N LYS A 177 -3.63 -45.84 18.20
CA LYS A 177 -2.63 -46.90 18.35
C LYS A 177 -1.27 -46.28 18.67
N SER A 178 -0.71 -46.68 19.80
CA SER A 178 0.67 -46.41 20.22
C SER A 178 1.63 -47.24 19.37
N THR A 179 2.59 -46.60 18.71
CA THR A 179 3.81 -47.27 18.23
C THR A 179 5.03 -46.57 18.83
N LYS A 180 5.54 -47.16 19.90
CA LYS A 180 6.88 -46.93 20.46
C LYS A 180 7.92 -47.55 19.51
N GLY A 181 9.02 -46.85 19.29
CA GLY A 181 10.18 -47.35 18.56
C GLY A 181 11.29 -46.29 18.50
N PHE A 182 11.98 -46.08 19.62
CA PHE A 182 13.23 -45.32 19.68
C PHE A 182 14.40 -46.28 19.42
N PRO A 183 15.33 -46.00 18.49
CA PRO A 183 16.66 -46.58 18.54
C PRO A 183 17.57 -45.70 19.41
N SER A 184 18.13 -46.33 20.42
CA SER A 184 19.19 -45.84 21.29
C SER A 184 20.52 -45.75 20.56
N GLY A 185 21.25 -44.67 20.82
CA GLY A 185 22.67 -44.55 20.52
C GLY A 185 22.98 -43.21 19.90
N TRP A 186 23.63 -42.34 20.68
CA TRP A 186 24.88 -41.69 20.31
C TRP A 186 25.54 -41.21 21.60
N ALA A 187 26.64 -41.89 21.92
CA ALA A 187 27.54 -41.59 23.01
C ALA A 187 28.47 -40.44 22.63
N MET A 188 28.87 -39.68 23.64
CA MET A 188 29.92 -38.66 23.63
C MET A 188 31.18 -39.09 22.88
N ARG A 189 31.68 -38.20 22.02
CA ARG A 189 33.09 -37.80 21.92
C ARG A 189 33.20 -36.46 21.19
#